data_AF-A0AA41VKN8-F1
#
_entry.id   AF-A0AA41VKN8-F1
#
_cell.length_a   1.000
_cell.length_b   1.000
_cell.length_c   1.000
_cell.angle_alpha   90.00
_cell.angle_beta   90.00
_cell.angle_gamma   90.00
#
_symmetry.space_group_name_H-M   'P 1'
#
loop_
_entity.id
_entity.type
_entity.pdbx_description
1 polymer ?
#
loop_
_entity_poly.entity_id
_entity_poly.type
_entity_poly.pdbx_seq_one_letter_code
_entity_poly.pdbx_strand_id
1 'polypeptide(L)'
;MNNGEEVAEDDGNYEGPEPVTIEVADPDFYDFDRDKSEECFAVDQMWAIFDDLDCMPRFYARINKVYSPFKVNVTWLVFVGEDLGETSWKRSGLPVACGKFKRENTDTIEDIGAFSHKIVWKKSVRNTYKIYPQEGETWALYKNWNIKWSSDPDNHREYEYEFVVVLSNYTSESGILVAHLVKLKGFVCLFKPTKTNGMSSFQIPSNELLRFSHRVPSYRTNGRERKDVPEGYFELDPASLPSNLEEVTNFIDGKAETVEGKMVEGFVIFFGFSSNTDSNIL
;
A
#
# COMPACT_ATOMS: atom_id res chain seq x y z
N MET A 1 -68.53 -19.49 -23.03
CA MET A 1 -67.50 -18.64 -22.41
C MET A 1 -67.03 -19.35 -21.17
N ASN A 2 -65.75 -19.70 -21.12
CA ASN A 2 -65.00 -20.05 -19.91
C ASN A 2 -63.54 -20.12 -20.39
N ASN A 3 -62.78 -19.07 -20.11
CA ASN A 3 -61.35 -19.05 -20.38
C ASN A 3 -60.67 -19.52 -19.09
N GLY A 4 -59.75 -20.47 -19.21
CA GLY A 4 -58.76 -20.70 -18.14
C GLY A 4 -57.64 -19.69 -18.27
N GLU A 5 -56.89 -19.53 -17.18
CA GLU A 5 -55.56 -18.93 -17.22
C GLU A 5 -54.67 -19.80 -16.33
N GLU A 6 -53.57 -20.27 -16.90
CA GLU A 6 -52.70 -21.29 -16.33
C GLU A 6 -51.51 -20.59 -15.68
N VAL A 7 -51.38 -20.71 -14.35
CA VAL A 7 -50.32 -20.03 -13.61
C VAL A 7 -49.02 -20.81 -13.80
N ALA A 8 -48.14 -20.30 -14.66
CA ALA A 8 -46.79 -20.83 -14.81
C ALA A 8 -45.98 -20.56 -13.53
N GLU A 9 -45.28 -21.58 -13.04
CA GLU A 9 -44.28 -21.42 -11.99
C GLU A 9 -42.98 -20.90 -12.62
N ASP A 10 -42.50 -19.75 -12.16
CA ASP A 10 -41.29 -19.10 -12.64
C ASP A 10 -40.09 -19.64 -11.86
N ASP A 11 -39.48 -20.73 -12.36
CA ASP A 11 -38.26 -21.35 -11.83
C ASP A 11 -37.03 -20.46 -12.11
N GLY A 12 -37.04 -19.28 -11.49
CA GLY A 12 -35.99 -18.27 -11.57
C GLY A 12 -34.69 -18.76 -10.94
N ASN A 13 -33.84 -19.41 -11.75
CA ASN A 13 -32.45 -19.70 -11.41
C ASN A 13 -31.66 -18.39 -11.30
N TYR A 14 -31.70 -17.77 -10.12
CA TYR A 14 -30.91 -16.59 -9.77
C TYR A 14 -29.43 -16.97 -9.64
N GLU A 15 -28.77 -17.11 -10.79
CA GLU A 15 -27.31 -17.08 -10.88
C GLU A 15 -26.83 -15.73 -10.33
N GLY A 16 -26.16 -15.79 -9.18
CA GLY A 16 -25.53 -14.62 -8.57
C GLY A 16 -24.44 -14.05 -9.48
N PRO A 17 -24.02 -12.78 -9.28
CA PRO A 17 -22.94 -12.20 -10.07
C PRO A 17 -21.69 -13.07 -9.99
N GLU A 18 -21.13 -13.42 -11.15
CA GLU A 18 -19.83 -14.08 -11.30
C GLU A 18 -18.76 -13.38 -10.44
N PRO A 19 -17.89 -14.14 -9.74
CA PRO A 19 -16.87 -13.56 -8.88
C PRO A 19 -15.89 -12.73 -9.72
N VAL A 20 -15.77 -11.44 -9.42
CA VAL A 20 -14.88 -10.52 -10.15
C VAL A 20 -13.42 -10.88 -9.89
N THR A 21 -12.81 -11.58 -10.84
CA THR A 21 -11.37 -11.88 -10.82
C THR A 21 -10.57 -10.62 -11.12
N ILE A 22 -9.94 -10.05 -10.09
CA ILE A 22 -9.03 -8.91 -10.24
C ILE A 22 -7.67 -9.44 -10.75
N GLU A 23 -7.31 -9.11 -11.99
CA GLU A 23 -5.95 -9.38 -12.49
C GLU A 23 -4.96 -8.43 -11.83
N VAL A 24 -4.18 -8.97 -10.87
CA VAL A 24 -3.06 -8.28 -10.23
C VAL A 24 -1.79 -8.52 -11.06
N ALA A 25 -1.03 -7.47 -11.33
CA ALA A 25 0.23 -7.59 -12.08
C ALA A 25 1.36 -8.10 -11.19
N ASP A 26 2.19 -9.01 -11.70
CA ASP A 26 3.36 -9.55 -11.00
C ASP A 26 4.34 -8.42 -10.60
N PRO A 27 4.90 -8.43 -9.37
CA PRO A 27 5.96 -7.51 -8.95
C PRO A 27 7.29 -7.78 -9.69
N ASP A 28 8.16 -6.77 -9.76
CA ASP A 28 9.44 -6.83 -10.47
C ASP A 28 10.51 -7.68 -9.74
N PHE A 29 10.49 -7.75 -8.40
CA PHE A 29 11.56 -8.39 -7.59
C PHE A 29 11.11 -9.33 -6.46
N TYR A 30 10.03 -9.03 -5.73
CA TYR A 30 9.62 -9.77 -4.53
C TYR A 30 8.25 -10.45 -4.63
N ASP A 31 8.25 -11.76 -4.43
CA ASP A 31 7.08 -12.63 -4.39
C ASP A 31 6.38 -12.52 -3.01
N PHE A 32 5.35 -11.67 -2.95
CA PHE A 32 4.55 -11.40 -1.74
C PHE A 32 3.65 -12.57 -1.31
N ASP A 33 3.38 -13.54 -2.18
CA ASP A 33 2.53 -14.70 -1.84
C ASP A 33 3.25 -15.69 -0.90
N ARG A 34 4.58 -15.68 -0.88
CA ARG A 34 5.38 -16.44 0.10
C ARG A 34 5.02 -16.11 1.54
N ASP A 35 4.75 -14.83 1.83
CA ASP A 35 4.33 -14.35 3.15
C ASP A 35 2.90 -14.74 3.56
N LYS A 36 2.13 -15.26 2.59
CA LYS A 36 0.72 -15.69 2.67
C LYS A 36 0.53 -17.21 2.41
N SER A 37 1.60 -18.00 2.40
CA SER A 37 1.51 -19.48 2.31
C SER A 37 0.78 -20.10 3.52
N GLU A 38 0.17 -21.29 3.39
CA GLU A 38 -0.57 -21.95 4.51
C GLU A 38 0.25 -22.02 5.80
N GLU A 39 1.56 -22.28 5.68
CA GLU A 39 2.53 -22.40 6.77
C GLU A 39 2.76 -21.08 7.54
N CYS A 40 2.41 -19.92 6.97
CA CYS A 40 2.54 -18.62 7.63
C CYS A 40 1.45 -18.37 8.70
N PHE A 41 0.34 -19.10 8.65
CA PHE A 41 -0.83 -18.89 9.51
C PHE A 41 -0.65 -19.62 10.84
N ALA A 42 -0.76 -18.87 11.94
CA ALA A 42 -0.69 -19.43 13.29
C ALA A 42 -1.75 -18.81 14.22
N VAL A 43 -2.14 -19.59 15.22
CA VAL A 43 -3.06 -19.16 16.29
C VAL A 43 -2.54 -17.88 16.96
N ASP A 44 -3.46 -17.01 17.38
CA ASP A 44 -3.22 -15.75 18.07
C ASP A 44 -2.55 -14.62 17.26
N GLN A 45 -2.12 -14.88 16.01
CA GLN A 45 -1.77 -13.82 15.05
C GLN A 45 -2.96 -12.90 14.74
N MET A 46 -2.66 -11.70 14.26
CA MET A 46 -3.62 -10.80 13.62
C MET A 46 -3.17 -10.51 12.19
N TRP A 47 -4.14 -10.39 11.29
CA TRP A 47 -3.94 -10.18 9.86
C TRP A 47 -4.82 -9.07 9.31
N ALA A 48 -4.31 -8.41 8.27
CA ALA A 48 -5.05 -7.60 7.32
C ALA A 48 -5.69 -8.47 6.25
N ILE A 49 -6.94 -8.15 5.94
CA ILE A 49 -7.82 -8.81 4.98
C ILE A 49 -8.39 -7.72 4.07
N PHE A 50 -8.53 -8.01 2.78
CA PHE A 50 -9.11 -7.10 1.81
C PHE A 50 -10.60 -6.85 2.09
N ASP A 51 -11.08 -5.62 1.94
CA ASP A 51 -12.47 -5.26 2.19
C ASP A 51 -13.36 -5.23 0.94
N ASP A 52 -14.66 -5.09 1.17
CA ASP A 52 -15.74 -5.16 0.18
C ASP A 52 -16.03 -3.82 -0.52
N LEU A 53 -15.22 -2.78 -0.31
CA LEU A 53 -15.43 -1.43 -0.85
C LEU A 53 -14.61 -1.16 -2.11
N ASP A 54 -13.29 -1.34 -2.02
CA ASP A 54 -12.32 -1.11 -3.11
C ASP A 54 -11.19 -2.15 -3.11
N CYS A 55 -11.40 -3.29 -2.42
CA CYS A 55 -10.44 -4.38 -2.25
C CYS A 55 -9.11 -3.97 -1.60
N MET A 56 -9.07 -2.92 -0.77
CA MET A 56 -7.87 -2.55 0.00
C MET A 56 -7.80 -3.27 1.36
N PRO A 57 -6.60 -3.55 1.91
CA PRO A 57 -6.42 -4.40 3.09
C PRO A 57 -6.71 -3.66 4.41
N ARG A 58 -8.00 -3.38 4.68
CA ARG A 58 -8.48 -2.56 5.80
C ARG A 58 -9.27 -3.32 6.86
N PHE A 59 -9.75 -4.53 6.55
CA PHE A 59 -10.38 -5.38 7.56
C PHE A 59 -9.32 -6.11 8.38
N TYR A 60 -9.59 -6.25 9.68
CA TYR A 60 -8.67 -6.91 10.61
C TYR A 60 -9.34 -8.07 11.33
N ALA A 61 -8.64 -9.20 11.38
CA ALA A 61 -9.08 -10.38 12.11
C ALA A 61 -7.93 -11.02 12.89
N ARG A 62 -8.29 -11.68 13.99
CA ARG A 62 -7.38 -12.48 14.80
C ARG A 62 -7.62 -13.97 14.54
N ILE A 63 -6.57 -14.73 14.27
CA ILE A 63 -6.68 -16.18 14.11
C ILE A 63 -6.97 -16.83 15.46
N ASN A 64 -8.03 -17.64 15.51
CA ASN A 64 -8.37 -18.50 16.64
C ASN A 64 -7.87 -19.93 16.42
N LYS A 65 -7.97 -20.43 15.18
CA LYS A 65 -7.54 -21.78 14.80
C LYS A 65 -7.29 -21.90 13.29
N VAL A 66 -6.27 -22.65 12.93
CA VAL A 66 -5.92 -23.03 11.56
C VAL A 66 -6.27 -24.52 11.35
N TYR A 67 -6.65 -24.88 10.13
CA TYR A 67 -6.98 -26.23 9.69
C TYR A 67 -6.27 -26.52 8.35
N SER A 68 -6.14 -27.81 7.99
CA SER A 68 -5.72 -28.26 6.66
C SER A 68 -6.73 -29.31 6.15
N PRO A 69 -7.23 -29.25 4.89
CA PRO A 69 -6.99 -28.21 3.87
C PRO A 69 -7.30 -26.79 4.37
N PHE A 70 -6.70 -25.78 3.74
CA PHE A 70 -6.70 -24.41 4.26
C PHE A 70 -8.09 -23.92 4.64
N LYS A 71 -8.21 -23.56 5.92
CA LYS A 71 -9.41 -23.00 6.53
C LYS A 71 -8.99 -22.39 7.86
N VAL A 72 -9.41 -21.17 8.13
CA VAL A 72 -9.06 -20.46 9.38
C VAL A 72 -10.31 -19.95 10.07
N ASN A 73 -10.46 -20.30 11.35
CA ASN A 73 -11.45 -19.65 12.20
C ASN A 73 -10.84 -18.38 12.79
N VAL A 74 -11.54 -17.27 12.62
CA VAL A 74 -11.07 -15.94 13.00
C VAL A 74 -12.06 -15.25 13.94
N THR A 75 -11.60 -14.20 14.63
CA THR A 75 -12.46 -13.18 15.25
C THR A 75 -12.19 -11.84 14.59
N TRP A 76 -13.22 -11.25 13.99
CA TRP A 76 -13.15 -9.91 13.40
C TRP A 76 -12.90 -8.85 14.47
N LEU A 77 -12.21 -7.78 14.06
CA LEU A 77 -11.84 -6.67 14.92
C LEU A 77 -12.47 -5.38 14.39
N VAL A 78 -13.41 -4.82 15.16
CA VAL A 78 -14.10 -3.59 14.78
C VAL A 78 -13.47 -2.38 15.46
N PHE A 79 -13.37 -1.27 14.72
CA PHE A 79 -12.87 0.00 15.23
C PHE A 79 -13.72 0.55 16.40
N VAL A 80 -13.07 1.27 17.30
CA VAL A 80 -13.65 1.90 18.50
C VAL A 80 -13.10 3.33 18.60
N GLY A 81 -13.85 4.29 18.07
CA GLY A 81 -13.53 5.70 18.21
C GLY A 81 -13.38 6.13 19.67
N GLU A 82 -12.36 6.93 19.95
CA GLU A 82 -12.07 7.53 21.25
C GLU A 82 -12.66 8.95 21.37
N ASP A 83 -13.04 9.60 20.25
CA ASP A 83 -13.73 10.90 20.22
C ASP A 83 -14.99 10.97 19.31
N LEU A 84 -15.60 12.17 19.22
CA LEU A 84 -16.82 12.42 18.43
C LEU A 84 -16.60 12.39 16.90
N GLY A 85 -15.43 12.80 16.41
CA GLY A 85 -15.07 12.75 14.99
C GLY A 85 -14.84 11.32 14.53
N GLU A 86 -14.07 10.54 15.30
CA GLU A 86 -13.87 9.11 15.06
C GLU A 86 -15.19 8.31 15.16
N THR A 87 -16.05 8.67 16.12
CA THR A 87 -17.40 8.08 16.24
C THR A 87 -18.29 8.44 15.05
N SER A 88 -18.22 9.67 14.54
CA SER A 88 -18.93 10.10 13.34
C SER A 88 -18.45 9.33 12.11
N TRP A 89 -17.14 9.29 11.87
CA TRP A 89 -16.49 8.56 10.78
C TRP A 89 -16.92 7.09 10.73
N LYS A 90 -16.84 6.39 11.87
CA LYS A 90 -17.30 5.00 11.96
C LYS A 90 -18.80 4.86 11.63
N ARG A 91 -19.65 5.73 12.19
CA ARG A 91 -21.11 5.64 12.01
C ARG A 91 -21.53 5.89 10.56
N SER A 92 -20.78 6.71 9.84
CA SER A 92 -21.00 7.00 8.41
C SER A 92 -20.46 5.90 7.47
N GLY A 93 -19.97 4.79 8.03
CA GLY A 93 -19.47 3.65 7.26
C GLY A 93 -18.23 3.97 6.44
N LEU A 94 -17.37 4.87 6.94
CA LEU A 94 -16.08 5.14 6.31
C LEU A 94 -15.00 4.18 6.87
N PRO A 95 -14.15 3.60 6.02
CA PRO A 95 -13.14 2.60 6.41
C PRO A 95 -12.09 3.14 7.39
N VAL A 96 -11.48 2.25 8.19
CA VAL A 96 -10.47 2.60 9.22
C VAL A 96 -9.43 1.49 9.40
N ALA A 97 -8.17 1.76 9.07
CA ALA A 97 -7.07 0.80 9.22
C ALA A 97 -6.07 1.13 10.34
N CYS A 98 -6.25 2.20 11.13
CA CYS A 98 -5.45 2.41 12.34
C CYS A 98 -6.23 3.07 13.48
N GLY A 99 -5.69 2.99 14.70
CA GLY A 99 -6.36 3.38 15.93
C GLY A 99 -6.64 2.19 16.85
N LYS A 100 -7.84 2.15 17.42
CA LYS A 100 -8.22 1.25 18.50
C LYS A 100 -9.36 0.32 18.07
N PHE A 101 -9.21 -0.97 18.36
CA PHE A 101 -10.12 -2.01 17.92
C PHE A 101 -10.56 -2.91 19.09
N LYS A 102 -11.72 -3.56 18.96
CA LYS A 102 -12.22 -4.60 19.86
C LYS A 102 -12.62 -5.84 19.05
N ARG A 103 -12.73 -7.00 19.70
CA ARG A 103 -13.34 -8.19 19.08
C ARG A 103 -14.83 -7.96 18.80
N GLU A 104 -15.30 -8.50 17.68
CA GLU A 104 -16.71 -8.55 17.29
C GLU A 104 -17.15 -10.02 17.13
N ASN A 105 -17.67 -10.43 15.97
CA ASN A 105 -18.08 -11.80 15.67
C ASN A 105 -16.89 -12.73 15.35
N THR A 106 -17.12 -14.04 15.48
CA THR A 106 -16.25 -15.10 14.96
C THR A 106 -16.72 -15.55 13.59
N ASP A 107 -15.79 -15.97 12.74
CA ASP A 107 -16.08 -16.35 11.36
C ASP A 107 -15.11 -17.42 10.84
N THR A 108 -15.34 -17.92 9.62
CA THR A 108 -14.48 -18.90 8.97
C THR A 108 -14.14 -18.46 7.55
N ILE A 109 -12.85 -18.36 7.24
CA ILE A 109 -12.35 -18.01 5.92
C ILE A 109 -11.66 -19.25 5.34
N GLU A 110 -11.98 -19.58 4.08
CA GLU A 110 -11.46 -20.76 3.36
C GLU A 110 -10.62 -20.37 2.14
N ASP A 111 -10.75 -19.13 1.67
CA ASP A 111 -9.81 -18.55 0.71
C ASP A 111 -8.57 -17.98 1.43
N ILE A 112 -7.40 -18.23 0.85
CA ILE A 112 -6.13 -17.69 1.31
C ILE A 112 -5.82 -16.32 0.68
N GLY A 113 -6.37 -16.04 -0.52
CA GLY A 113 -6.20 -14.78 -1.25
C GLY A 113 -6.83 -13.57 -0.55
N ALA A 114 -7.90 -13.77 0.21
CA ALA A 114 -8.53 -12.75 1.06
C ALA A 114 -7.55 -12.10 2.07
N PHE A 115 -6.47 -12.79 2.45
CA PHE A 115 -5.46 -12.25 3.38
C PHE A 115 -4.39 -11.45 2.65
N SER A 116 -4.05 -10.28 3.19
CA SER A 116 -2.95 -9.44 2.68
C SER A 116 -1.66 -9.64 3.48
N HIS A 117 -1.69 -9.45 4.82
CA HIS A 117 -0.46 -9.51 5.61
C HIS A 117 -0.69 -9.62 7.13
N LYS A 118 0.33 -10.12 7.85
CA LYS A 118 0.41 -10.11 9.32
C LYS A 118 0.57 -8.66 9.82
N ILE A 119 -0.20 -8.24 10.83
CA ILE A 119 -0.17 -6.88 11.41
C ILE A 119 0.38 -6.85 12.84
N VAL A 120 1.17 -5.81 13.14
CA VAL A 120 1.69 -5.56 14.49
C VAL A 120 0.63 -4.86 15.33
N TRP A 121 0.40 -5.36 16.55
CA TRP A 121 -0.59 -4.82 17.48
C TRP A 121 -0.07 -4.74 18.91
N LYS A 122 -0.59 -3.79 19.68
CA LYS A 122 -0.24 -3.58 21.09
C LYS A 122 -1.50 -3.80 21.94
N LYS A 123 -1.40 -4.64 22.97
CA LYS A 123 -2.52 -4.92 23.88
C LYS A 123 -2.86 -3.68 24.69
N SER A 124 -4.14 -3.32 24.74
CA SER A 124 -4.66 -2.17 25.48
C SER A 124 -5.62 -2.63 26.59
N VAL A 125 -6.01 -1.70 27.46
CA VAL A 125 -6.98 -1.93 28.54
C VAL A 125 -8.33 -2.41 27.99
N ARG A 126 -9.11 -3.10 28.84
CA ARG A 126 -10.48 -3.57 28.53
C ARG A 126 -10.57 -4.46 27.28
N ASN A 127 -9.57 -5.32 27.05
CA ASN A 127 -9.48 -6.25 25.90
C ASN A 127 -9.52 -5.56 24.52
N THR A 128 -9.06 -4.31 24.43
CA THR A 128 -8.89 -3.61 23.15
C THR A 128 -7.47 -3.81 22.58
N TYR A 129 -7.36 -3.61 21.28
CA TYR A 129 -6.14 -3.73 20.49
C TYR A 129 -5.80 -2.33 19.96
N LYS A 130 -4.53 -1.95 19.98
CA LYS A 130 -4.02 -0.72 19.35
C LYS A 130 -3.18 -1.12 18.14
N ILE A 131 -3.61 -0.66 16.97
CA ILE A 131 -3.01 -0.94 15.66
C ILE A 131 -2.65 0.41 15.07
N TYR A 132 -1.36 0.68 14.88
CA TYR A 132 -0.85 1.95 14.36
C TYR A 132 0.29 1.67 13.38
N PRO A 133 0.54 2.55 12.41
CA PRO A 133 1.75 2.50 11.59
C PRO A 133 3.02 2.38 12.45
N GLN A 134 3.87 1.40 12.14
CA GLN A 134 5.18 1.22 12.76
C GLN A 134 6.28 1.78 11.84
N GLU A 135 7.41 2.15 12.44
CA GLU A 135 8.57 2.69 11.72
C GLU A 135 9.15 1.71 10.69
N GLY A 136 9.43 2.21 9.48
CA GLY A 136 9.86 1.42 8.32
C GLY A 136 8.72 0.82 7.49
N GLU A 137 7.47 0.86 7.95
CA GLU A 137 6.32 0.40 7.16
C GLU A 137 5.96 1.39 6.04
N THR A 138 5.33 0.85 5.00
CA THR A 138 4.74 1.62 3.90
C THR A 138 3.22 1.62 4.01
N TRP A 139 2.61 2.79 3.80
CA TRP A 139 1.19 3.01 4.01
C TRP A 139 0.61 3.91 2.91
N ALA A 140 -0.65 3.65 2.56
CA ALA A 140 -1.46 4.55 1.75
C ALA A 140 -2.18 5.56 2.66
N LEU A 141 -2.18 6.82 2.23
CA LEU A 141 -2.97 7.90 2.83
C LEU A 141 -4.06 8.33 1.84
N TYR A 142 -5.22 8.72 2.35
CA TYR A 142 -6.25 9.36 1.54
C TYR A 142 -5.77 10.74 1.04
N LYS A 143 -5.71 10.93 -0.28
CA LYS A 143 -5.59 12.27 -0.90
C LYS A 143 -6.80 13.11 -0.51
N ASN A 144 -6.59 14.42 -0.34
CA ASN A 144 -7.65 15.39 -0.02
C ASN A 144 -8.48 15.07 1.25
N TRP A 145 -7.94 14.25 2.17
CA TRP A 145 -8.63 13.79 3.37
C TRP A 145 -9.22 14.93 4.22
N ASN A 146 -10.42 14.71 4.75
CA ASN A 146 -10.98 15.58 5.77
C ASN A 146 -11.89 14.80 6.73
N ILE A 147 -11.77 15.02 8.05
CA ILE A 147 -12.67 14.45 9.07
C ILE A 147 -14.17 14.72 8.79
N LYS A 148 -14.47 15.81 8.04
CA LYS A 148 -15.82 16.17 7.60
C LYS A 148 -16.40 15.27 6.52
N TRP A 149 -15.63 14.36 5.91
CA TRP A 149 -16.18 13.33 5.02
C TRP A 149 -17.30 12.54 5.70
N SER A 150 -17.21 12.35 7.03
CA SER A 150 -18.27 11.73 7.84
C SER A 150 -19.63 12.46 7.82
N SER A 151 -19.69 13.73 7.37
CA SER A 151 -20.93 14.50 7.22
C SER A 151 -21.58 14.36 5.83
N ASP A 152 -20.85 13.85 4.84
CA ASP A 152 -21.30 13.67 3.46
C ASP A 152 -20.58 12.45 2.83
N PRO A 153 -20.75 11.24 3.40
CA PRO A 153 -19.86 10.11 3.12
C PRO A 153 -20.05 9.53 1.72
N ASP A 154 -21.19 9.79 1.08
CA ASP A 154 -21.54 9.19 -0.20
C ASP A 154 -20.88 9.92 -1.38
N ASN A 155 -20.53 11.20 -1.20
CA ASN A 155 -19.61 11.95 -2.08
C ASN A 155 -18.13 11.63 -1.79
N HIS A 156 -17.84 10.70 -0.86
CA HIS A 156 -16.49 10.31 -0.44
C HIS A 156 -16.35 8.78 -0.39
N ARG A 157 -16.68 8.13 -1.53
CA ARG A 157 -16.54 6.69 -1.79
C ARG A 157 -15.48 6.35 -2.83
N GLU A 158 -15.22 7.25 -3.78
CA GLU A 158 -14.09 7.13 -4.71
C GLU A 158 -12.81 7.61 -4.01
N TYR A 159 -11.94 6.68 -3.62
CA TYR A 159 -10.75 6.97 -2.83
C TYR A 159 -9.50 7.11 -3.69
N GLU A 160 -8.93 8.32 -3.71
CA GLU A 160 -7.60 8.56 -4.25
C GLU A 160 -6.51 8.40 -3.17
N TYR A 161 -5.33 7.91 -3.57
CA TYR A 161 -4.23 7.59 -2.65
C TYR A 161 -2.93 8.35 -2.93
N GLU A 162 -2.21 8.67 -1.85
CA GLU A 162 -0.79 9.00 -1.85
C GLU A 162 -0.05 8.00 -0.95
N PHE A 163 1.20 7.65 -1.30
CA PHE A 163 1.96 6.62 -0.60
C PHE A 163 3.06 7.23 0.25
N VAL A 164 3.29 6.67 1.44
CA VAL A 164 4.33 7.11 2.36
C VAL A 164 5.11 5.95 2.98
N VAL A 165 6.35 6.21 3.37
CA VAL A 165 7.11 5.39 4.32
C VAL A 165 7.08 6.07 5.70
N VAL A 166 6.88 5.27 6.74
CA VAL A 166 6.80 5.71 8.14
C VAL A 166 8.21 5.89 8.70
N LEU A 167 8.51 7.08 9.20
CA LEU A 167 9.83 7.46 9.76
C LEU A 167 9.86 7.53 11.29
N SER A 168 8.71 7.44 11.96
CA SER A 168 8.66 7.28 13.41
C SER A 168 7.48 6.42 13.84
N ASN A 169 7.65 5.67 14.92
CA ASN A 169 6.54 5.05 15.61
C ASN A 169 5.55 6.10 16.18
N TYR A 170 4.26 5.74 16.28
CA TYR A 170 3.21 6.62 16.81
C TYR A 170 3.43 7.05 18.27
N THR A 171 3.20 8.35 18.54
CA THR A 171 3.05 8.91 19.89
C THR A 171 1.74 9.71 20.01
N SER A 172 1.22 9.88 21.23
CA SER A 172 0.06 10.74 21.49
C SER A 172 0.38 12.23 21.32
N GLU A 173 1.64 12.62 21.52
CA GLU A 173 2.11 14.00 21.63
C GLU A 173 2.46 14.60 20.26
N SER A 174 3.01 13.80 19.34
CA SER A 174 3.38 14.24 17.98
C SER A 174 2.64 13.52 16.85
N GLY A 175 2.02 12.37 17.09
CA GLY A 175 1.48 11.52 16.02
C GLY A 175 2.58 10.71 15.32
N ILE A 176 2.70 10.82 13.99
CA ILE A 176 3.55 9.95 13.15
C ILE A 176 4.35 10.80 12.15
N LEU A 177 5.67 10.67 12.11
CA LEU A 177 6.51 11.25 11.05
C LEU A 177 6.52 10.32 9.84
N VAL A 178 6.32 10.87 8.64
CA VAL A 178 6.29 10.11 7.37
C VAL A 178 7.01 10.83 6.25
N ALA A 179 7.40 10.11 5.19
CA ALA A 179 7.94 10.67 3.94
C ALA A 179 7.19 10.14 2.72
N HIS A 180 6.90 11.02 1.75
CA HIS A 180 6.20 10.64 0.53
C HIS A 180 7.04 9.68 -0.33
N LEU A 181 6.36 8.71 -0.93
CA LEU A 181 6.85 7.80 -1.96
C LEU A 181 6.24 8.19 -3.32
N VAL A 182 7.03 8.06 -4.39
CA VAL A 182 6.54 8.26 -5.77
C VAL A 182 6.87 7.05 -6.64
N LYS A 183 5.92 6.61 -7.47
CA LYS A 183 6.10 5.50 -8.39
C LYS A 183 7.12 5.88 -9.49
N LEU A 184 8.04 4.97 -9.78
CA LEU A 184 8.97 5.08 -10.88
C LEU A 184 8.36 4.55 -12.17
N LYS A 185 8.43 5.35 -13.24
CA LYS A 185 8.00 4.94 -14.57
C LYS A 185 8.84 3.76 -15.08
N GLY A 186 8.16 2.76 -15.66
CA GLY A 186 8.80 1.59 -16.27
C GLY A 186 9.05 0.42 -15.30
N PHE A 187 8.47 0.48 -14.10
CA PHE A 187 8.36 -0.62 -13.14
C PHE A 187 6.87 -0.82 -12.80
N VAL A 188 6.48 -2.03 -12.40
CA VAL A 188 5.10 -2.36 -12.03
C VAL A 188 4.71 -1.59 -10.77
N CYS A 189 5.56 -1.68 -9.74
CA CYS A 189 5.23 -1.24 -8.38
C CYS A 189 6.44 -0.74 -7.57
N LEU A 190 7.52 -0.29 -8.23
CA LEU A 190 8.70 0.29 -7.57
C LEU A 190 8.53 1.79 -7.27
N PHE A 191 8.71 2.17 -6.01
CA PHE A 191 8.62 3.55 -5.51
C PHE A 191 9.92 4.01 -4.85
N LYS A 192 10.19 5.32 -4.90
CA LYS A 192 11.29 5.95 -4.14
C LYS A 192 10.78 7.03 -3.18
N PRO A 193 11.47 7.28 -2.05
CA PRO A 193 11.28 8.49 -1.25
C PRO A 193 11.50 9.76 -2.08
N THR A 194 10.67 10.77 -1.88
CA THR A 194 10.77 12.08 -2.56
C THR A 194 10.86 13.24 -1.56
N LYS A 195 11.08 14.45 -2.07
CA LYS A 195 10.94 15.70 -1.31
C LYS A 195 9.74 16.48 -1.85
N THR A 196 8.76 16.74 -1.01
CA THR A 196 7.59 17.57 -1.34
C THR A 196 7.80 18.98 -0.80
N ASN A 197 7.70 20.00 -1.66
CA ASN A 197 7.94 21.41 -1.31
C ASN A 197 9.28 21.67 -0.60
N GLY A 198 10.31 20.88 -0.94
CA GLY A 198 11.65 20.92 -0.33
C GLY A 198 11.81 20.11 0.97
N MET A 199 10.70 19.73 1.63
CA MET A 199 10.73 18.87 2.81
C MET A 199 10.81 17.39 2.41
N SER A 200 11.68 16.62 3.07
CA SER A 200 11.79 15.16 2.90
C SER A 200 10.72 14.37 3.67
N SER A 201 10.02 15.02 4.60
CA SER A 201 9.14 14.38 5.57
C SER A 201 8.17 15.38 6.17
N PHE A 202 6.99 14.91 6.57
CA PHE A 202 5.98 15.70 7.28
C PHE A 202 5.39 14.91 8.45
N GLN A 203 4.83 15.63 9.43
CA GLN A 203 4.17 15.04 10.58
C GLN A 203 2.67 14.88 10.28
N ILE A 204 2.11 13.70 10.55
CA ILE A 204 0.66 13.48 10.65
C ILE A 204 0.31 13.57 12.15
N PRO A 205 -0.48 14.57 12.58
CA PRO A 205 -0.89 14.74 13.97
C PRO A 205 -1.62 13.52 14.54
N SER A 206 -1.57 13.34 15.87
CA SER A 206 -2.22 12.24 16.56
C SER A 206 -3.76 12.25 16.48
N ASN A 207 -4.36 13.38 16.06
CA ASN A 207 -5.78 13.57 15.76
C ASN A 207 -6.13 13.47 14.26
N GLU A 208 -5.18 13.10 13.39
CA GLU A 208 -5.37 12.94 11.94
C GLU A 208 -5.15 11.49 11.47
N LEU A 209 -5.15 10.52 12.39
CA LEU A 209 -4.87 9.11 12.11
C LEU A 209 -5.82 8.48 11.07
N LEU A 210 -7.05 8.95 10.97
CA LEU A 210 -8.02 8.51 9.96
C LEU A 210 -7.63 8.89 8.51
N ARG A 211 -6.54 9.66 8.31
CA ARG A 211 -5.92 9.88 7.00
C ARG A 211 -5.19 8.63 6.47
N PHE A 212 -4.77 7.71 7.34
CA PHE A 212 -4.18 6.43 6.94
C PHE A 212 -5.27 5.48 6.41
N SER A 213 -5.21 5.13 5.13
CA SER A 213 -6.16 4.22 4.48
C SER A 213 -5.86 2.77 4.80
N HIS A 214 -4.62 2.32 4.55
CA HIS A 214 -4.18 0.94 4.77
C HIS A 214 -2.65 0.85 4.78
N ARG A 215 -2.13 -0.24 5.36
CA ARG A 215 -0.73 -0.63 5.21
C ARG A 215 -0.57 -1.34 3.86
N VAL A 216 0.44 -0.93 3.11
CA VAL A 216 0.82 -1.58 1.85
C VAL A 216 2.05 -2.45 2.16
N PRO A 217 2.01 -3.78 2.01
CA PRO A 217 3.21 -4.60 2.13
C PRO A 217 4.31 -4.12 1.17
N SER A 218 5.57 -4.24 1.58
CA SER A 218 6.68 -3.82 0.72
C SER A 218 7.95 -4.62 0.93
N TYR A 219 8.72 -4.72 -0.15
CA TYR A 219 10.09 -5.17 -0.16
C TYR A 219 11.02 -3.97 -0.36
N ARG A 220 12.06 -3.86 0.47
CA ARG A 220 13.03 -2.77 0.38
C ARG A 220 14.28 -3.25 -0.36
N THR A 221 14.57 -2.62 -1.50
CA THR A 221 15.65 -3.01 -2.40
C THR A 221 17.03 -2.93 -1.73
N ASN A 222 17.91 -3.87 -2.06
CA ASN A 222 19.28 -3.95 -1.54
C ASN A 222 20.36 -3.58 -2.58
N GLY A 223 19.96 -3.13 -3.78
CA GLY A 223 20.84 -2.64 -4.83
C GLY A 223 21.54 -3.73 -5.64
N ARG A 224 20.98 -4.95 -5.63
CA ARG A 224 21.51 -6.13 -6.34
C ARG A 224 20.49 -6.78 -7.27
N GLU A 225 19.24 -6.33 -7.20
CA GLU A 225 18.10 -6.80 -7.98
C GLU A 225 18.28 -6.48 -9.47
N ARG A 226 18.62 -5.22 -9.79
CA ARG A 226 18.91 -4.73 -11.15
C ARG A 226 19.96 -3.64 -11.10
N LYS A 227 20.78 -3.52 -12.15
CA LYS A 227 21.91 -2.55 -12.21
C LYS A 227 21.49 -1.08 -12.11
N ASP A 228 20.24 -0.81 -12.47
CA ASP A 228 19.57 0.49 -12.52
C ASP A 228 18.60 0.71 -11.35
N VAL A 229 18.57 -0.21 -10.36
CA VAL A 229 17.74 -0.12 -9.15
C VAL A 229 18.66 0.11 -7.93
N PRO A 230 18.68 1.32 -7.36
CA PRO A 230 19.43 1.61 -6.14
C PRO A 230 18.92 0.85 -4.91
N GLU A 231 19.77 0.74 -3.88
CA GLU A 231 19.38 0.33 -2.54
C GLU A 231 18.42 1.34 -1.90
N GLY A 232 17.45 0.84 -1.12
CA GLY A 232 16.59 1.64 -0.26
C GLY A 232 15.33 2.21 -0.94
N TYR A 233 15.03 1.81 -2.16
CA TYR A 233 13.71 1.98 -2.79
C TYR A 233 12.74 0.90 -2.27
N PHE A 234 11.44 1.10 -2.48
CA PHE A 234 10.37 0.26 -1.97
C PHE A 234 9.56 -0.28 -3.13
N GLU A 235 9.62 -1.59 -3.34
CA GLU A 235 8.63 -2.30 -4.13
C GLU A 235 7.40 -2.53 -3.26
N LEU A 236 6.22 -2.12 -3.74
CA LEU A 236 4.96 -2.22 -3.02
C LEU A 236 4.12 -3.38 -3.57
N ASP A 237 3.46 -4.15 -2.71
CA ASP A 237 2.56 -5.24 -3.11
C ASP A 237 1.45 -4.75 -4.07
N PRO A 238 1.42 -5.20 -5.34
CA PRO A 238 0.44 -4.75 -6.33
C PRO A 238 -1.02 -5.07 -5.96
N ALA A 239 -1.27 -6.11 -5.15
CA ALA A 239 -2.62 -6.42 -4.65
C ALA A 239 -3.12 -5.39 -3.62
N SER A 240 -2.22 -4.55 -3.09
CA SER A 240 -2.49 -3.49 -2.13
C SER A 240 -2.30 -2.09 -2.74
N LEU A 241 -2.55 -1.94 -4.05
CA LEU A 241 -2.47 -0.68 -4.80
C LEU A 241 -3.73 -0.47 -5.67
N PRO A 242 -4.16 0.78 -5.92
CA PRO A 242 -5.22 1.08 -6.89
C PRO A 242 -4.72 0.87 -8.33
N SER A 243 -5.63 0.53 -9.25
CA SER A 243 -5.28 0.28 -10.66
C SER A 243 -4.74 1.52 -11.41
N ASN A 244 -5.01 2.73 -10.90
CA ASN A 244 -4.70 4.03 -11.52
C ASN A 244 -3.59 4.80 -10.79
N LEU A 245 -2.35 4.33 -10.87
CA LEU A 245 -1.19 4.97 -10.25
C LEU A 245 -0.58 6.10 -11.11
N GLU A 246 -0.30 7.24 -10.48
CA GLU A 246 0.49 8.34 -11.08
C GLU A 246 1.98 7.98 -11.11
N GLU A 247 2.63 8.16 -12.27
CA GLU A 247 4.06 7.88 -12.46
C GLU A 247 4.90 9.14 -12.64
N VAL A 248 6.09 9.17 -12.02
CA VAL A 248 7.03 10.28 -12.19
C VAL A 248 8.20 9.85 -13.08
N THR A 249 8.37 10.53 -14.22
CA THR A 249 9.54 10.43 -15.08
C THR A 249 10.77 11.01 -14.39
N ASN A 250 11.47 10.18 -13.64
CA ASN A 250 12.85 10.44 -13.22
C ASN A 250 13.76 9.52 -14.03
N PHE A 251 14.65 10.09 -14.84
CA PHE A 251 15.85 9.35 -15.20
C PHE A 251 16.64 9.06 -13.91
N ILE A 252 17.21 7.87 -13.79
CA ILE A 252 18.11 7.54 -12.69
C ILE A 252 19.41 8.28 -12.97
N ASP A 253 19.59 9.43 -12.33
CA ASP A 253 20.66 10.39 -12.64
C ASP A 253 22.02 9.84 -12.21
N GLY A 254 22.62 9.06 -13.09
CA GLY A 254 23.87 8.34 -12.89
C GLY A 254 25.11 9.24 -12.94
N LYS A 255 25.18 10.24 -12.06
CA LYS A 255 26.39 11.03 -11.81
C LYS A 255 26.45 11.59 -10.39
N ALA A 256 27.55 11.30 -9.71
CA ALA A 256 27.97 12.07 -8.54
C ALA A 256 28.74 13.30 -9.04
N GLU A 257 28.34 14.51 -8.61
CA GLU A 257 29.14 15.72 -8.81
C GLU A 257 29.51 16.37 -7.48
N THR A 258 30.83 16.53 -7.31
CA THR A 258 31.54 17.31 -6.29
C THR A 258 32.96 17.44 -6.85
N VAL A 259 33.67 18.57 -6.83
CA VAL A 259 33.50 19.84 -6.08
C VAL A 259 33.82 21.02 -7.03
N GLU A 260 33.39 22.25 -6.71
CA GLU A 260 33.97 23.46 -7.32
C GLU A 260 35.48 23.59 -7.03
N GLY A 261 36.30 24.12 -7.97
CA GLY A 261 37.70 24.41 -7.61
C GLY A 261 38.72 24.82 -8.69
N LYS A 262 38.55 25.99 -9.32
CA LYS A 262 39.58 26.80 -10.05
C LYS A 262 40.20 26.24 -11.36
N MET A 263 40.47 27.16 -12.29
CA MET A 263 41.31 26.94 -13.47
C MET A 263 42.79 27.25 -13.21
N VAL A 264 43.67 26.60 -13.98
CA VAL A 264 45.03 27.05 -14.36
C VAL A 264 45.35 26.53 -15.77
N GLU A 265 46.42 27.04 -16.40
CA GLU A 265 46.55 27.14 -17.86
C GLU A 265 47.20 25.92 -18.55
N GLY A 266 46.65 25.58 -19.73
CA GLY A 266 47.39 25.39 -21.00
C GLY A 266 48.49 24.33 -21.14
N PHE A 267 48.21 23.28 -21.94
CA PHE A 267 49.19 22.74 -22.89
C PHE A 267 48.53 22.01 -24.08
N VAL A 268 49.28 21.85 -25.18
CA VAL A 268 48.97 21.10 -26.42
C VAL A 268 50.23 20.26 -26.71
N ILE A 269 50.24 19.02 -27.21
CA ILE A 269 49.73 18.41 -28.45
C ILE A 269 49.85 16.87 -28.28
N PHE A 270 49.32 15.93 -29.08
CA PHE A 270 48.74 15.87 -30.44
C PHE A 270 47.59 14.82 -30.47
N PHE A 271 46.86 14.73 -31.59
CA PHE A 271 46.36 13.44 -32.11
C PHE A 271 47.16 13.03 -33.35
N GLY A 272 47.76 11.84 -33.33
CA GLY A 272 48.50 11.28 -34.45
C GLY A 272 47.78 10.10 -35.08
N PHE A 273 47.29 10.26 -36.31
CA PHE A 273 46.95 9.15 -37.20
C PHE A 273 47.77 9.28 -38.48
N SER A 274 48.43 8.20 -38.87
CA SER A 274 49.26 8.15 -40.07
C SER A 274 48.51 7.47 -41.21
N SER A 275 48.41 8.15 -42.35
CA SER A 275 48.11 7.55 -43.63
C SER A 275 48.89 8.29 -44.71
N ASN A 276 50.08 7.75 -45.04
CA ASN A 276 50.92 8.26 -46.11
C ASN A 276 50.28 7.95 -47.47
N THR A 277 50.13 8.96 -48.33
CA THR A 277 50.70 8.93 -49.69
C THR A 277 50.95 10.34 -50.18
N ASP A 278 52.16 10.57 -50.67
CA ASP A 278 52.57 11.67 -51.54
C ASP A 278 51.55 11.96 -52.67
N SER A 279 51.31 13.21 -53.09
CA SER A 279 52.27 14.20 -53.66
C SER A 279 52.79 13.76 -55.05
N ASN A 280 52.97 14.64 -56.05
CA ASN A 280 52.90 16.10 -56.04
C ASN A 280 52.60 16.70 -57.44
N ILE A 281 52.06 17.93 -57.44
CA ILE A 281 52.34 19.07 -58.36
C ILE A 281 52.78 18.76 -59.81
N LEU A 282 51.97 19.19 -60.79
CA LEU A 282 52.27 20.38 -61.62
C LEU A 282 51.00 20.97 -62.28
#